data_AF-A0A919ZVX1-F1
#
_entry.id   AF-A0A919ZVX1-F1
#
_cell.length_a   1.000
_cell.length_b   1.000
_cell.length_c   1.000
_cell.angle_alpha   90.00
_cell.angle_beta   90.00
_cell.angle_gamma   90.00
#
_symmetry.space_group_name_H-M   'P 1'
#
loop_
_entity.id
_entity.type
_entity.pdbx_description
1 polymer ?
#
loop_
_entity_poly.entity_id
_entity_poly.type
_entity_poly.pdbx_seq_one_letter_code
_entity_poly.pdbx_strand_id
1 'polypeptide(L)'
;MSSINNLKYFLEVSITTFISFSLLYVIWIFFIISSETASGFNGSIMYVPHAARVLTICYFGIAAIPALYVAHVTCTFLIGGLYGLNNLPLFDLLGTSFLSTVCVLIALYAMAGLGFKIRTLPFYEFTKDSVYLDLRNHKHIIMVTVFSAAVHSLSLYVYNYLRAISSNPEMFVRFFVGDILGTLVTIFTLSFMLFAFFRER
;
A
#
# COMPACT_ATOMS: atom_id res chain seq x y z
N MET A 1 2.77 -16.70 25.18
CA MET A 1 3.30 -15.31 25.16
C MET A 1 2.42 -14.47 26.08
N SER A 2 3.00 -13.67 26.98
CA SER A 2 2.21 -12.85 27.93
C SER A 2 1.44 -11.75 27.18
N SER A 3 0.25 -11.38 27.68
CA SER A 3 -0.61 -10.34 27.10
C SER A 3 0.14 -9.01 26.86
N ILE A 4 1.06 -8.66 27.76
CA ILE A 4 1.88 -7.45 27.70
C ILE A 4 2.84 -7.48 26.49
N ASN A 5 3.46 -8.63 26.18
CA ASN A 5 4.35 -8.75 25.03
C ASN A 5 3.59 -8.61 23.71
N ASN A 6 2.36 -9.12 23.65
CA ASN A 6 1.49 -8.97 22.48
C ASN A 6 1.07 -7.51 22.28
N LEU A 7 0.74 -6.80 23.36
CA LEU A 7 0.41 -5.37 23.30
C LEU A 7 1.61 -4.53 22.85
N LYS A 8 2.80 -4.79 23.39
CA LYS A 8 4.03 -4.09 22.99
C LYS A 8 4.32 -4.28 21.50
N TYR A 9 4.24 -5.51 21.02
CA TYR A 9 4.42 -5.82 19.59
C TYR A 9 3.38 -5.10 18.72
N PHE A 10 2.10 -5.13 19.12
CA PHE A 10 1.04 -4.44 18.38
C PHE A 10 1.27 -2.93 18.29
N LEU A 11 1.70 -2.29 19.39
CA LEU A 11 2.02 -0.87 19.42
C LEU A 11 3.23 -0.54 18.54
N GLU A 12 4.28 -1.36 18.59
CA GLU A 12 5.48 -1.19 17.76
C GLU A 12 5.15 -1.29 16.28
N VAL A 13 4.39 -2.32 15.88
CA VAL A 13 3.88 -2.48 14.51
C VAL A 13 3.00 -1.30 14.12
N SER A 14 2.13 -0.83 15.00
CA SER A 14 1.21 0.27 14.70
C SER A 14 1.97 1.58 14.48
N ILE A 15 2.91 1.93 15.35
CA ILE A 15 3.72 3.15 15.25
C ILE A 15 4.58 3.12 13.98
N THR A 16 5.31 2.02 13.75
CA THR A 16 6.17 1.87 12.58
C THR A 16 5.38 1.96 11.28
N THR A 17 4.21 1.31 11.23
CA THR A 17 3.32 1.33 10.07
C THR A 17 2.75 2.73 9.82
N PHE A 18 2.25 3.40 10.87
CA PHE A 18 1.68 4.74 10.76
C PHE A 18 2.71 5.75 10.27
N ILE A 19 3.92 5.75 10.85
CA ILE A 19 5.01 6.65 10.45
C ILE A 19 5.47 6.35 9.02
N SER A 20 5.68 5.07 8.68
CA SER A 20 6.14 4.69 7.33
C SER A 20 5.16 5.13 6.25
N PHE A 21 3.86 4.92 6.49
CA PHE A 21 2.81 5.36 5.58
C PHE A 21 2.76 6.89 5.47
N SER A 22 2.76 7.59 6.61
CA SER A 22 2.65 9.06 6.64
C SER A 22 3.85 9.74 5.97
N LEU A 23 5.06 9.22 6.21
CA LEU A 23 6.28 9.73 5.60
C LEU A 23 6.24 9.57 4.08
N LEU A 24 5.90 8.37 3.59
CA LEU A 24 5.74 8.17 2.16
C LEU A 24 4.64 9.07 1.60
N TYR A 25 3.50 9.19 2.27
CA TYR A 25 2.41 10.08 1.85
C TYR A 25 2.91 11.51 1.64
N VAL A 26 3.63 12.07 2.62
CA VAL A 26 4.21 13.43 2.53
C VAL A 26 5.18 13.54 1.35
N ILE A 27 6.11 12.59 1.20
CA ILE A 27 7.07 12.57 0.08
C ILE A 27 6.32 12.58 -1.26
N TRP A 28 5.29 11.77 -1.40
CA TRP A 28 4.52 11.68 -2.64
C TRP A 28 3.73 12.96 -2.94
N ILE A 29 3.16 13.61 -1.92
CA ILE A 29 2.47 14.91 -2.09
C ILE A 29 3.41 15.96 -2.68
N PHE A 30 4.67 16.03 -2.24
CA PHE A 30 5.65 16.95 -2.82
C PHE A 30 5.88 16.71 -4.32
N PHE A 31 5.92 15.45 -4.75
CA PHE A 31 6.06 15.11 -6.17
C PHE A 31 4.80 15.43 -6.98
N ILE A 32 3.61 15.15 -6.44
CA ILE A 32 2.33 15.43 -7.11
C ILE A 32 2.18 16.92 -7.37
N ILE A 33 2.29 17.76 -6.33
CA ILE A 33 2.14 19.22 -6.44
C ILE A 33 3.15 19.79 -7.44
N SER A 34 4.40 19.32 -7.40
CA SER A 34 5.44 19.76 -8.34
C SER A 34 5.13 19.37 -9.79
N SER A 35 4.53 18.20 -10.01
CA SER A 35 4.17 17.73 -11.36
C SER A 35 2.94 18.44 -11.94
N GLU A 36 1.92 18.69 -11.14
CA GLU A 36 0.68 19.33 -11.56
C GLU A 36 0.90 20.81 -11.92
N THR A 37 1.73 21.51 -11.14
CA THR A 37 2.09 22.91 -11.38
C THR A 37 2.95 23.11 -12.63
N ALA A 38 3.76 22.11 -13.01
CA ALA A 38 4.71 22.22 -14.12
C ALA A 38 4.12 21.95 -15.51
N SER A 39 3.03 21.16 -15.63
CA SER A 39 2.64 20.60 -16.93
C SER A 39 1.14 20.56 -17.23
N GLY A 40 0.27 21.04 -16.32
CA GLY A 40 -1.19 20.87 -16.47
C GLY A 40 -1.60 19.40 -16.56
N PHE A 41 -0.69 18.51 -16.14
CA PHE A 41 -0.88 17.09 -16.16
C PHE A 41 -1.88 16.76 -15.07
N ASN A 42 -3.14 16.57 -15.48
CA ASN A 42 -4.20 16.02 -14.65
C ASN A 42 -3.62 14.86 -13.84
N GLY A 43 -3.53 15.02 -12.53
CA GLY A 43 -2.73 14.20 -11.64
C GLY A 43 -2.89 12.69 -11.80
N SER A 44 -1.87 12.02 -11.26
CA SER A 44 -1.78 10.58 -11.02
C SER A 44 -1.28 9.74 -12.19
N ILE A 45 -0.04 9.89 -12.66
CA ILE A 45 0.79 8.67 -12.85
C ILE A 45 1.58 8.39 -11.55
N MET A 46 1.64 9.39 -10.66
CA MET A 46 2.47 9.42 -9.47
C MET A 46 1.63 9.24 -8.19
N TYR A 47 1.25 7.98 -7.96
CA TYR A 47 1.36 7.25 -6.69
C TYR A 47 0.62 7.68 -5.40
N VAL A 48 -0.16 6.74 -4.86
CA VAL A 48 -0.59 6.64 -3.45
C VAL A 48 0.44 5.77 -2.73
N PRO A 49 0.81 5.98 -1.43
CA PRO A 49 1.85 5.22 -0.69
C PRO A 49 1.60 3.69 -0.57
N HIS A 50 1.62 2.97 -1.70
CA HIS A 50 1.36 1.54 -1.82
C HIS A 50 2.54 0.72 -1.29
N ALA A 51 3.76 1.22 -1.40
CA ALA A 51 4.96 0.62 -0.85
C ALA A 51 4.85 0.39 0.67
N ALA A 52 4.33 1.37 1.42
CA ALA A 52 4.07 1.20 2.85
C ALA A 52 3.11 0.04 3.09
N ARG A 53 2.04 -0.07 2.29
CA ARG A 53 1.05 -1.16 2.43
C ARG A 53 1.68 -2.52 2.17
N VAL A 54 2.39 -2.65 1.05
CA VAL A 54 3.05 -3.90 0.65
C VAL A 54 4.06 -4.31 1.71
N LEU A 55 5.00 -3.43 2.09
CA LEU A 55 6.08 -3.76 3.02
C LEU A 55 5.54 -4.07 4.42
N THR A 56 4.68 -3.22 4.97
CA THR A 56 4.18 -3.43 6.35
C THR A 56 3.31 -4.69 6.45
N ILE A 57 2.51 -5.02 5.43
CA ILE A 57 1.73 -6.27 5.41
C ILE A 57 2.64 -7.49 5.15
N CYS A 58 3.67 -7.37 4.31
CA CYS A 58 4.62 -8.46 4.09
C CYS A 58 5.46 -8.78 5.34
N TYR A 59 5.88 -7.76 6.11
CA TYR A 59 6.73 -7.93 7.29
C TYR A 59 5.94 -8.16 8.58
N PHE A 60 4.83 -7.45 8.79
CA PHE A 60 4.06 -7.48 10.05
C PHE A 60 2.70 -8.17 9.93
N GLY A 61 2.26 -8.51 8.72
CA GLY A 61 1.01 -9.22 8.48
C GLY A 61 -0.24 -8.38 8.77
N ILE A 62 -1.30 -9.06 9.23
CA ILE A 62 -2.62 -8.47 9.50
C ILE A 62 -2.56 -7.39 10.59
N ALA A 63 -1.59 -7.47 11.50
CA ALA A 63 -1.41 -6.51 12.59
C ALA A 63 -1.14 -5.06 12.11
N ALA A 64 -0.62 -4.89 10.89
CA ALA A 64 -0.38 -3.55 10.32
C ALA A 64 -1.66 -2.85 9.83
N ILE A 65 -2.72 -3.59 9.53
CA ILE A 65 -3.89 -3.06 8.80
C ILE A 65 -4.64 -1.95 9.56
N PRO A 66 -4.91 -2.06 10.87
CA PRO A 66 -5.57 -0.99 11.61
C PRO A 66 -4.77 0.32 11.53
N ALA A 67 -3.45 0.24 11.72
CA ALA A 67 -2.56 1.39 11.65
C ALA A 67 -2.45 1.97 10.23
N LEU A 68 -2.39 1.12 9.19
CA LEU A 68 -2.45 1.55 7.79
C LEU A 68 -3.73 2.34 7.51
N TYR A 69 -4.87 1.83 7.97
CA TYR A 69 -6.16 2.49 7.73
C TYR A 69 -6.24 3.84 8.42
N VAL A 70 -5.86 3.91 9.70
CA VAL A 70 -5.81 5.18 10.44
C VAL A 70 -4.83 6.15 9.76
N ALA A 71 -3.63 5.70 9.39
CA ALA A 71 -2.66 6.54 8.70
C ALA A 71 -3.19 7.09 7.38
N HIS A 72 -3.86 6.26 6.58
CA HIS A 72 -4.42 6.68 5.30
C HIS A 72 -5.51 7.74 5.48
N VAL A 73 -6.48 7.49 6.37
CA VAL A 73 -7.54 8.46 6.65
C VAL A 73 -6.97 9.76 7.19
N THR A 74 -6.06 9.69 8.17
CA THR A 74 -5.44 10.88 8.78
C THR A 74 -4.63 11.68 7.77
N CYS A 75 -3.80 11.03 6.95
CA CYS A 75 -2.98 11.72 5.94
C CYS A 75 -3.85 12.36 4.87
N THR A 76 -4.83 11.64 4.33
CA THR A 76 -5.68 12.19 3.28
C THR A 76 -6.60 13.29 3.79
N PHE A 77 -7.13 13.16 5.01
CA PHE A 77 -7.96 14.20 5.63
C PHE A 77 -7.16 15.46 5.97
N LEU A 78 -6.05 15.32 6.72
CA LEU A 78 -5.27 16.45 7.18
C LEU A 78 -4.34 16.99 6.09
N ILE A 79 -3.41 16.19 5.61
CA ILE A 79 -2.39 16.63 4.64
C ILE A 79 -3.05 16.86 3.29
N GLY A 80 -3.83 15.90 2.79
CA GLY A 80 -4.57 16.06 1.54
C GLY A 80 -5.53 17.25 1.56
N GLY A 81 -6.22 17.46 2.69
CA GLY A 81 -7.09 18.63 2.88
C GLY A 81 -6.34 19.96 2.88
N LEU A 82 -5.21 20.06 3.59
CA LEU A 82 -4.39 21.27 3.65
C LEU A 82 -3.85 21.72 2.28
N TYR A 83 -3.56 20.77 1.40
CA TYR A 83 -3.07 21.04 0.04
C TYR A 83 -4.17 21.04 -1.03
N GLY A 84 -5.45 20.96 -0.64
CA GLY A 84 -6.59 21.01 -1.59
C GLY A 84 -6.72 19.76 -2.49
N LEU A 85 -6.07 18.65 -2.12
CA LEU A 85 -6.06 17.40 -2.88
C LEU A 85 -7.18 16.43 -2.45
N ASN A 86 -7.86 16.72 -1.34
CA ASN A 86 -9.00 15.93 -0.86
C ASN A 86 -10.33 16.67 -1.05
N ASN A 87 -11.02 16.35 -2.14
CA ASN A 87 -12.37 16.86 -2.43
C ASN A 87 -13.47 15.82 -2.16
N LEU A 88 -13.12 14.68 -1.57
CA LEU A 88 -14.07 13.59 -1.32
C LEU A 88 -14.86 13.87 -0.02
N PRO A 89 -16.17 13.58 0.00
CA PRO A 89 -16.92 13.59 1.24
C PRO A 89 -16.40 12.51 2.18
N LEU A 90 -16.63 12.69 3.49
CA LEU A 90 -16.06 11.81 4.53
C LEU A 90 -16.36 10.31 4.31
N PHE A 91 -17.57 9.97 3.87
CA PHE A 91 -17.93 8.58 3.59
C PHE A 91 -17.07 7.96 2.47
N ASP A 92 -16.84 8.71 1.40
CA ASP A 92 -16.04 8.25 0.27
C ASP A 92 -14.55 8.18 0.62
N LEU A 93 -14.08 9.11 1.46
CA LEU A 93 -12.74 9.05 2.05
C LEU A 93 -12.52 7.77 2.86
N LEU A 94 -13.45 7.43 3.75
CA LEU A 94 -13.36 6.22 4.58
C LEU A 94 -13.42 4.95 3.71
N GLY A 95 -14.34 4.92 2.73
CA GLY A 95 -14.51 3.78 1.82
C GLY A 95 -13.29 3.53 0.95
N THR A 96 -12.79 4.54 0.26
CA THR A 96 -11.57 4.44 -0.56
C THR A 96 -10.35 4.11 0.30
N SER A 97 -10.25 4.68 1.51
CA SER A 97 -9.16 4.37 2.45
C SER A 97 -9.16 2.91 2.86
N PHE A 98 -10.34 2.34 3.14
CA PHE A 98 -10.51 0.93 3.50
C PHE A 98 -10.10 0.01 2.35
N LEU A 99 -10.65 0.22 1.15
CA LEU A 99 -10.29 -0.58 -0.04
C LEU A 99 -8.79 -0.54 -0.31
N SER A 100 -8.18 0.64 -0.12
CA SER A 100 -6.75 0.80 -0.29
C SER A 100 -5.93 0.02 0.73
N THR A 101 -6.38 -0.11 1.98
CA THR A 101 -5.59 -0.80 3.01
C THR A 101 -5.70 -2.31 2.93
N VAL A 102 -6.87 -2.83 2.53
CA VAL A 102 -7.08 -4.28 2.40
C VAL A 102 -6.60 -4.87 1.08
N CYS A 103 -6.25 -4.06 0.07
CA CYS A 103 -5.89 -4.53 -1.26
C CYS A 103 -4.75 -5.56 -1.28
N VAL A 104 -3.73 -5.38 -0.43
CA VAL A 104 -2.58 -6.30 -0.34
C VAL A 104 -3.02 -7.64 0.26
N LEU A 105 -3.90 -7.62 1.28
CA LEU A 105 -4.45 -8.86 1.81
C LEU A 105 -5.28 -9.60 0.76
N ILE A 106 -6.16 -8.90 0.05
CA ILE A 106 -6.98 -9.50 -1.00
C ILE A 106 -6.08 -10.12 -2.08
N ALA A 107 -5.02 -9.42 -2.49
CA ALA A 107 -4.05 -9.95 -3.44
C ALA A 107 -3.32 -11.20 -2.92
N LEU A 108 -2.92 -11.21 -1.64
CA LEU A 108 -2.32 -12.38 -1.00
C LEU A 108 -3.29 -13.58 -0.99
N TYR A 109 -4.57 -13.37 -0.67
CA TYR A 109 -5.59 -14.43 -0.74
C TYR A 109 -5.85 -14.90 -2.17
N ALA A 110 -5.89 -13.99 -3.15
CA ALA A 110 -6.05 -14.34 -4.55
C ALA A 110 -4.87 -15.18 -5.06
N MET A 111 -3.63 -14.81 -4.71
CA MET A 111 -2.44 -15.61 -5.01
C MET A 111 -2.48 -16.97 -4.31
N ALA A 112 -2.97 -17.05 -3.07
CA ALA A 112 -3.17 -18.34 -2.41
C ALA A 112 -4.15 -19.24 -3.18
N GLY A 113 -5.24 -18.69 -3.71
CA GLY A 113 -6.17 -19.40 -4.59
C GLY A 113 -5.52 -19.90 -5.90
N LEU A 114 -4.45 -19.27 -6.37
CA LEU A 114 -3.66 -19.69 -7.53
C LEU A 114 -2.54 -20.69 -7.18
N GLY A 115 -2.46 -21.16 -5.93
CA GLY A 115 -1.48 -22.14 -5.47
C GLY A 115 -0.20 -21.55 -4.84
N PHE A 116 -0.13 -20.23 -4.62
CA PHE A 116 1.01 -19.61 -3.92
C PHE A 116 0.83 -19.66 -2.39
N LYS A 117 1.69 -20.42 -1.72
CA LYS A 117 1.67 -20.62 -0.27
C LYS A 117 2.30 -19.47 0.51
N ILE A 118 1.52 -18.80 1.34
CA ILE A 118 1.97 -17.66 2.14
C ILE A 118 1.93 -18.05 3.62
N ARG A 119 3.08 -17.94 4.31
CA ARG A 119 3.22 -18.34 5.72
C ARG A 119 2.34 -17.55 6.70
N THR A 120 1.88 -16.36 6.28
CA THR A 120 1.15 -15.39 7.12
C THR A 120 -0.36 -15.44 7.00
N LEU A 121 -0.96 -16.27 6.14
CA LEU A 121 -2.42 -16.35 5.97
C LEU A 121 -3.04 -17.37 6.96
N PRO A 122 -3.93 -16.95 7.88
CA PRO A 122 -4.45 -17.84 8.93
C PRO A 122 -5.49 -18.88 8.50
N PHE A 123 -5.86 -18.98 7.22
CA PHE A 123 -7.07 -19.71 6.80
C PHE A 123 -6.95 -20.51 5.49
N TYR A 124 -5.76 -20.95 5.09
CA TYR A 124 -5.59 -21.71 3.85
C TYR A 124 -4.83 -23.03 4.09
N GLU A 125 -5.44 -24.16 3.74
CA GLU A 125 -4.82 -25.48 3.75
C GLU A 125 -4.18 -25.77 2.38
N PHE A 126 -2.95 -26.27 2.37
CA PHE A 126 -2.12 -26.31 1.17
C PHE A 126 -2.00 -27.72 0.59
N THR A 127 -2.15 -27.83 -0.74
CA THR A 127 -1.89 -29.06 -1.51
C THR A 127 -0.39 -29.22 -1.80
N LYS A 128 0.04 -30.45 -2.15
CA LYS A 128 1.44 -30.84 -2.42
C LYS A 128 2.13 -30.01 -3.52
N ASP A 129 1.38 -29.42 -4.43
CA ASP A 129 1.90 -28.67 -5.60
C ASP A 129 2.02 -27.15 -5.38
N SER A 130 1.87 -26.68 -4.13
CA SER A 130 1.88 -25.25 -3.81
C SER A 130 3.29 -24.63 -3.73
N VAL A 131 3.45 -23.41 -4.24
CA VAL A 131 4.72 -22.66 -4.27
C VAL A 131 4.85 -21.76 -3.04
N TYR A 132 5.86 -21.94 -2.19
CA TYR A 132 6.04 -21.15 -0.97
C TYR A 132 6.60 -19.74 -1.25
N LEU A 133 5.78 -18.72 -0.99
CA LEU A 133 6.17 -17.31 -0.96
C LEU A 133 6.84 -16.97 0.37
N ASP A 134 8.16 -16.82 0.33
CA ASP A 134 8.91 -16.11 1.35
C ASP A 134 8.74 -14.59 1.16
N LEU A 135 7.93 -13.95 2.02
CA LEU A 135 7.69 -12.50 2.00
C LEU A 135 8.91 -11.65 2.43
N ARG A 136 10.05 -12.29 2.70
CA ARG A 136 11.35 -11.61 2.88
C ARG A 136 12.18 -11.59 1.61
N ASN A 137 11.81 -12.38 0.60
CA ASN A 137 12.50 -12.41 -0.68
C ASN A 137 12.00 -11.25 -1.56
N HIS A 138 12.92 -10.42 -2.05
CA HIS A 138 12.61 -9.28 -2.91
C HIS A 138 11.80 -9.67 -4.17
N LYS A 139 12.06 -10.84 -4.77
CA LYS A 139 11.30 -11.31 -5.95
C LYS A 139 9.82 -11.54 -5.62
N HIS A 140 9.55 -12.09 -4.43
CA HIS A 140 8.19 -12.31 -3.97
C HIS A 140 7.51 -11.00 -3.58
N ILE A 141 8.23 -10.04 -2.98
CA ILE A 141 7.69 -8.71 -2.68
C ILE A 141 7.31 -7.98 -3.99
N ILE A 142 8.13 -8.09 -5.04
CA ILE A 142 7.81 -7.54 -6.37
C ILE A 142 6.55 -8.21 -6.94
N MET A 143 6.41 -9.53 -6.81
CA MET A 143 5.21 -10.23 -7.23
C MET A 143 3.97 -9.75 -6.47
N VAL A 144 4.04 -9.66 -5.12
CA VAL A 144 2.96 -9.11 -4.28
C VAL A 144 2.60 -7.70 -4.71
N THR A 145 3.60 -6.87 -5.04
CA THR A 145 3.41 -5.51 -5.52
C THR A 145 2.53 -5.47 -6.77
N VAL A 146 2.85 -6.28 -7.79
CA VAL A 146 2.08 -6.31 -9.05
C VAL A 146 0.64 -6.75 -8.83
N PHE A 147 0.43 -7.85 -8.09
CA PHE A 147 -0.93 -8.35 -7.83
C PHE A 147 -1.75 -7.39 -6.96
N SER A 148 -1.14 -6.81 -5.93
CA SER A 148 -1.83 -5.84 -5.06
C SER A 148 -2.11 -4.51 -5.75
N ALA A 149 -1.23 -4.05 -6.65
CA ALA A 149 -1.49 -2.89 -7.50
C ALA A 149 -2.72 -3.12 -8.40
N ALA A 150 -2.86 -4.32 -8.99
CA ALA A 150 -4.02 -4.66 -9.81
C ALA A 150 -5.32 -4.64 -8.98
N VAL A 151 -5.29 -5.26 -7.80
CA VAL A 151 -6.44 -5.26 -6.87
C VAL A 151 -6.78 -3.84 -6.43
N HIS A 152 -5.78 -3.03 -6.08
CA HIS A 152 -5.97 -1.66 -5.62
C HIS A 152 -6.60 -0.78 -6.70
N SER A 153 -5.96 -0.70 -7.87
CA SER A 153 -6.43 0.09 -9.00
C SER A 153 -7.83 -0.32 -9.46
N LEU A 154 -8.12 -1.62 -9.54
CA LEU A 154 -9.44 -2.12 -9.90
C LEU A 154 -10.48 -1.76 -8.84
N SER A 155 -10.17 -1.94 -7.55
CA SER A 155 -11.09 -1.63 -6.45
C SER A 155 -11.47 -0.15 -6.42
N LEU A 156 -10.48 0.74 -6.60
CA LEU A 156 -10.73 2.17 -6.67
C LEU A 156 -11.50 2.55 -7.93
N TYR A 157 -11.17 1.97 -9.09
CA TYR A 157 -11.91 2.24 -10.33
C TYR A 157 -13.39 1.84 -10.20
N VAL A 158 -13.66 0.61 -9.73
CA VAL A 158 -15.03 0.12 -9.52
C VAL A 158 -15.78 0.99 -8.50
N TYR A 159 -15.12 1.38 -7.41
CA TYR A 159 -15.72 2.26 -6.41
C TYR A 159 -16.11 3.62 -7.00
N ASN A 160 -15.19 4.27 -7.74
CA ASN A 160 -15.45 5.56 -8.36
C ASN A 160 -16.55 5.49 -9.42
N TYR A 161 -16.60 4.40 -10.18
CA TYR A 161 -17.66 4.15 -11.16
C TYR A 161 -19.03 4.00 -10.48
N LEU A 162 -19.14 3.16 -9.45
CA LEU A 162 -20.39 2.93 -8.71
C LEU A 162 -20.89 4.16 -7.96
N ARG A 163 -19.98 5.02 -7.49
CA ARG A 163 -20.30 6.29 -6.80
C ARG A 163 -20.51 7.46 -7.77
N ALA A 164 -20.43 7.24 -9.08
CA ALA A 164 -20.50 8.26 -10.12
C ALA A 164 -19.51 9.44 -9.89
N ILE A 165 -18.36 9.16 -9.27
CA ILE A 165 -17.29 10.15 -9.05
C ILE A 165 -16.45 10.31 -10.32
N SER A 166 -16.11 9.18 -10.96
CA SER A 166 -15.39 9.15 -12.24
C SER A 166 -15.56 7.80 -12.92
N SER A 167 -15.72 7.83 -14.24
CA SER A 167 -15.78 6.63 -15.10
C SER A 167 -14.56 6.49 -16.01
N ASN A 168 -13.56 7.39 -15.89
CA ASN A 168 -12.41 7.42 -16.78
C ASN A 168 -11.51 6.18 -16.58
N PRO A 169 -11.37 5.30 -17.59
CA PRO A 169 -10.54 4.09 -17.48
C PRO A 169 -9.04 4.41 -17.35
N GLU A 170 -8.59 5.61 -17.72
CA GLU A 170 -7.21 6.03 -17.49
C GLU A 170 -6.85 5.99 -16.00
N MET A 171 -7.81 6.22 -15.09
CA MET A 171 -7.61 6.15 -13.64
C MET A 171 -7.08 4.78 -13.20
N PHE A 172 -7.59 3.70 -13.81
CA PHE A 172 -7.12 2.35 -13.53
C PHE A 172 -5.64 2.19 -13.91
N VAL A 173 -5.29 2.55 -15.15
CA VAL A 173 -3.91 2.43 -15.68
C VAL A 173 -2.94 3.24 -14.84
N ARG A 174 -3.35 4.45 -14.48
CA ARG A 174 -2.65 5.40 -13.64
C ARG A 174 -2.31 4.85 -12.27
N PHE A 175 -3.31 4.35 -11.54
CA PHE A 175 -3.08 3.74 -10.23
C PHE A 175 -2.26 2.45 -10.35
N PHE A 176 -2.54 1.61 -11.34
CA PHE A 176 -1.82 0.35 -11.52
C PHE A 176 -0.32 0.55 -11.79
N VAL A 177 0.01 1.37 -12.81
CA VAL A 177 1.40 1.65 -13.18
C VAL A 177 2.10 2.45 -12.09
N GLY A 178 1.40 3.43 -11.52
CA GLY A 178 1.88 4.17 -10.36
C GLY A 178 2.30 3.21 -9.26
N ASP A 179 1.35 2.45 -8.71
CA ASP A 179 1.53 1.53 -7.58
C ASP A 179 2.71 0.56 -7.76
N ILE A 180 2.98 0.11 -8.98
CA ILE A 180 4.16 -0.70 -9.28
C ILE A 180 5.43 0.16 -9.21
N LEU A 181 5.51 1.23 -9.99
CA LEU A 181 6.71 2.05 -10.11
C LEU A 181 7.13 2.68 -8.78
N GLY A 182 6.21 3.29 -8.04
CA GLY A 182 6.56 3.90 -6.76
C GLY A 182 6.90 2.87 -5.69
N THR A 183 6.39 1.63 -5.76
CA THR A 183 6.83 0.57 -4.84
C THR A 183 8.26 0.15 -5.15
N LEU A 184 8.56 -0.05 -6.44
CA LEU A 184 9.90 -0.42 -6.89
C LEU A 184 10.93 0.66 -6.54
N VAL A 185 10.61 1.94 -6.78
CA VAL A 185 11.48 3.07 -6.42
C VAL A 185 11.69 3.14 -4.90
N THR A 186 10.65 2.94 -4.11
CA THR A 186 10.76 2.94 -2.64
C THR A 186 11.66 1.79 -2.18
N ILE A 187 11.44 0.57 -2.67
CA ILE A 187 12.27 -0.60 -2.32
C ILE A 187 13.72 -0.39 -2.74
N PHE A 188 13.96 0.12 -3.94
CA PHE A 188 15.31 0.40 -4.43
C PHE A 188 16.01 1.45 -3.58
N THR A 189 15.31 2.55 -3.24
CA THR A 189 15.83 3.62 -2.39
C THR A 189 16.17 3.10 -0.99
N LEU A 190 15.27 2.34 -0.36
CA LEU A 190 15.53 1.72 0.94
C LEU A 190 16.71 0.75 0.87
N SER A 191 16.79 -0.07 -0.17
CA SER A 191 17.90 -1.01 -0.36
C SER A 191 19.24 -0.28 -0.52
N PHE A 192 19.25 0.80 -1.29
CA PHE A 192 20.42 1.64 -1.47
C PHE A 192 20.83 2.34 -0.17
N MET A 193 19.88 2.90 0.58
CA MET A 193 20.15 3.51 1.89
C MET A 193 20.73 2.48 2.86
N LEU A 194 20.12 1.29 2.97
CA LEU A 194 20.65 0.21 3.81
C LEU A 194 22.06 -0.18 3.39
N PHE A 195 22.32 -0.32 2.09
CA PHE A 195 23.65 -0.61 1.58
C PHE A 195 24.65 0.51 1.93
N ALA A 196 24.29 1.78 1.71
CA ALA A 196 25.17 2.91 2.00
C ALA A 196 25.49 3.04 3.50
N PHE A 197 24.49 2.88 4.38
CA PHE A 197 24.66 3.06 5.82
C PHE A 197 25.27 1.85 6.53
N PHE A 198 25.04 0.63 6.03
CA PHE A 198 25.50 -0.60 6.70
C PHE A 198 26.71 -1.26 6.03
N ARG A 199 27.21 -0.77 4.89
CA ARG A 199 28.43 -1.30 4.25
C ARG A 199 29.73 -0.83 4.92
N GLU A 200 29.70 0.20 5.76
CA GLU A 200 30.86 0.67 6.53
C GLU A 200 31.04 -0.03 7.90
N ARG A 201 30.38 -1.18 8.11
CA ARG A 201 30.62 -2.08 9.24
C ARG A 201 30.77 -3.52 8.76
#